data_AF-A0A4Y9JCQ7-F1
#
_entry.id   AF-A0A4Y9JCQ7-F1
#
_cell.length_a   1.000
_cell.length_b   1.000
_cell.length_c   1.000
_cell.angle_alpha   90.00
_cell.angle_beta   90.00
_cell.angle_gamma   90.00
#
_symmetry.space_group_name_H-M   'P 1'
#
loop_
_entity.id
_entity.type
_entity.pdbx_description
1 polymer ?
#
loop_
_entity_poly.entity_id
_entity_poly.type
_entity_poly.pdbx_seq_one_letter_code
_entity_poly.pdbx_strand_id
1 'polypeptide(L)'
;MKTNNRKGGYSGNTANEYIDSKQAIFCLSTELEPQIKFEEGQPTNEIVAHKAWFSQKGLPPFQVKFESNVTLPAYMTMIEFENLQACEVGFNVYFKADGMKEVK
;
A
#
# COMPACT_ATOMS: atom_id res chain seq x y z
N MET A 1 -8.36 -6.44 -4.59
CA MET A 1 -8.46 -6.20 -6.05
C MET A 1 -8.17 -7.52 -6.78
N LYS A 2 -8.74 -7.75 -7.96
CA LYS A 2 -8.47 -8.95 -8.78
C LYS A 2 -7.26 -8.72 -9.68
N THR A 3 -6.44 -9.74 -9.89
CA THR A 3 -5.20 -9.68 -10.70
C THR A 3 -5.47 -9.74 -12.21
N ASN A 4 -4.54 -9.22 -12.99
CA ASN A 4 -4.48 -9.36 -14.45
C ASN A 4 -3.54 -10.51 -14.89
N ASN A 5 -3.04 -11.30 -13.93
CA ASN A 5 -2.12 -12.43 -14.04
C ASN A 5 -0.76 -12.11 -14.66
N ARG A 6 -0.21 -10.93 -14.33
CA ARG A 6 1.10 -10.49 -14.82
C ARG A 6 2.23 -11.12 -14.00
N LYS A 7 3.27 -11.60 -14.69
CA LYS A 7 4.49 -12.10 -14.05
C LYS A 7 5.47 -10.93 -13.84
N GLY A 8 5.78 -10.58 -12.60
CA GLY A 8 6.76 -9.54 -12.31
C GLY A 8 6.80 -9.12 -10.84
N GLY A 9 7.89 -8.49 -10.42
CA GLY A 9 8.02 -7.87 -9.11
C GLY A 9 7.23 -6.56 -9.00
N TYR A 10 7.51 -5.79 -7.95
CA TYR A 10 6.89 -4.48 -7.75
C TYR A 10 7.26 -3.51 -8.88
N SER A 11 6.27 -2.82 -9.44
CA SER A 11 6.50 -1.74 -10.40
C SER A 11 5.41 -0.66 -10.31
N GLY A 12 5.77 0.58 -10.66
CA GLY A 12 4.82 1.68 -10.76
C GLY A 12 3.81 1.49 -11.90
N ASN A 13 4.24 0.85 -12.99
CA ASN A 13 3.34 0.52 -14.11
C ASN A 13 2.21 -0.40 -13.67
N THR A 14 2.50 -1.42 -12.86
CA THR A 14 1.46 -2.29 -12.30
C THR A 14 0.53 -1.50 -11.37
N ALA A 15 1.04 -0.56 -10.57
CA ALA A 15 0.20 0.23 -9.66
C ALA A 15 -0.81 1.10 -10.42
N ASN A 16 -0.37 1.76 -11.50
CA ASN A 16 -1.20 2.66 -12.32
C ASN A 16 -2.36 1.95 -13.03
N GLU A 17 -2.36 0.62 -13.08
CA GLU A 17 -3.43 -0.19 -13.67
C GLU A 17 -4.58 -0.44 -12.68
N TYR A 18 -4.29 -0.26 -11.40
CA TYR A 18 -5.24 -0.48 -10.31
C TYR A 18 -5.65 0.80 -9.61
N ILE A 19 -4.74 1.78 -9.55
CA ILE A 19 -4.91 3.05 -8.84
C ILE A 19 -4.78 4.19 -9.87
N ASP A 20 -5.75 5.09 -9.87
CA ASP A 20 -5.71 6.28 -10.72
C ASP A 20 -5.10 7.43 -9.92
N SER A 21 -3.84 7.76 -10.21
CA SER A 21 -3.11 8.83 -9.52
C SER A 21 -3.69 10.23 -9.73
N LYS A 22 -4.65 10.40 -10.65
CA LYS A 22 -5.39 11.66 -10.85
C LYS A 22 -6.62 11.78 -9.97
N GLN A 23 -7.03 10.70 -9.31
CA GLN A 23 -8.17 10.70 -8.39
C GLN A 23 -7.69 10.81 -6.94
N ALA A 24 -8.55 11.41 -6.12
CA ALA A 24 -8.28 11.57 -4.70
C ALA A 24 -8.14 10.21 -4.00
N ILE A 25 -7.07 10.09 -3.22
CA ILE A 25 -6.81 8.97 -2.32
C ILE A 25 -6.87 9.50 -0.89
N PHE A 26 -7.60 8.79 -0.03
CA PHE A 26 -7.80 9.17 1.37
C PHE A 26 -7.18 8.15 2.32
N CYS A 27 -6.49 8.64 3.34
CA CYS A 27 -6.00 7.82 4.46
C CYS A 27 -7.19 7.34 5.32
N LEU A 28 -7.28 6.04 5.58
CA LEU A 28 -8.29 5.45 6.45
C LEU A 28 -7.71 4.98 7.80
N SER A 29 -6.40 4.78 7.89
CA SER A 29 -5.74 4.35 9.13
C SER A 29 -5.42 5.53 10.04
N THR A 30 -5.62 5.34 11.35
CA THR A 30 -5.09 6.23 12.39
C THR A 30 -3.79 5.71 13.02
N GLU A 31 -3.48 4.42 12.79
CA GLU A 31 -2.29 3.75 13.29
C GLU A 31 -1.71 2.84 12.19
N LEU A 32 -0.39 2.63 12.25
CA LEU A 32 0.31 1.72 11.35
C LEU A 32 0.20 0.27 11.87
N GLU A 33 -0.19 -0.65 11.00
CA GLU A 33 -0.20 -2.08 11.28
C GLU A 33 1.21 -2.65 11.04
N PRO A 34 1.93 -3.18 12.06
CA PRO A 34 3.25 -3.76 11.85
C PRO A 34 3.15 -5.07 11.07
N GLN A 35 4.08 -5.27 10.13
CA GLN A 35 4.29 -6.55 9.46
C GLN A 35 5.51 -7.25 10.06
N ILE A 36 5.26 -8.42 10.65
CA ILE A 36 6.27 -9.26 11.27
C ILE A 36 6.95 -10.13 10.20
N LYS A 37 8.25 -10.36 10.34
CA LYS A 37 9.01 -11.29 9.51
C LYS A 37 8.62 -12.72 9.84
N PHE A 38 8.56 -13.57 8.82
CA PHE A 38 8.39 -15.01 9.01
C PHE A 38 9.66 -15.72 8.57
N GLU A 39 10.19 -16.59 9.42
CA GLU A 39 11.31 -17.48 9.13
C GLU A 39 10.84 -18.92 9.35
N GLU A 40 11.08 -19.79 8.37
CA GLU A 40 10.65 -21.21 8.39
C GLU A 40 9.15 -21.41 8.70
N GLY A 41 8.31 -20.44 8.31
CA GLY A 41 6.86 -20.47 8.53
C GLY A 41 6.41 -20.03 9.93
N GLN A 42 7.32 -19.62 10.81
CA GLN A 42 7.03 -19.07 12.13
C GLN A 42 7.23 -17.54 12.16
N PRO A 43 6.39 -16.78 12.87
CA PRO A 43 6.61 -15.35 13.07
C PRO A 43 7.83 -15.13 13.97
N THR A 44 8.64 -14.13 13.67
CA THR A 44 9.74 -13.67 14.53
C THR A 44 9.30 -12.47 15.39
N ASN A 45 10.23 -11.85 16.11
CA ASN A 45 9.98 -10.58 16.81
C ASN A 45 10.43 -9.35 15.98
N GLU A 46 10.82 -9.56 14.72
CA GLU A 46 11.33 -8.50 13.83
C GLU A 46 10.20 -7.89 13.00
N ILE A 47 9.97 -6.58 13.17
CA ILE A 47 9.08 -5.79 12.31
C ILE A 47 9.86 -5.41 11.05
N VAL A 48 9.37 -5.83 9.89
CA VAL A 48 10.03 -5.60 8.58
C VAL A 48 9.32 -4.56 7.72
N ALA A 49 8.11 -4.18 8.08
CA ALA A 49 7.35 -3.14 7.39
C ALA A 49 6.17 -2.67 8.24
N HIS A 50 5.51 -1.63 7.78
CA HIS A 50 4.25 -1.15 8.31
C HIS A 50 3.21 -1.07 7.19
N LYS A 51 1.93 -1.18 7.52
CA LYS A 51 0.82 -1.05 6.58
C LYS A 51 -0.21 -0.05 7.06
N ALA A 52 -0.87 0.58 6.11
CA ALA A 52 -2.05 1.40 6.36
C ALA A 52 -3.09 1.18 5.26
N TRP A 53 -4.33 1.50 5.59
CA TRP A 53 -5.48 1.43 4.71
C TRP A 53 -5.76 2.77 4.05
N PHE A 54 -6.11 2.70 2.77
CA PHE A 54 -6.46 3.84 1.94
C PHE A 54 -7.69 3.54 1.11
N SER A 55 -8.34 4.58 0.63
CA SER A 55 -9.48 4.47 -0.28
C SER A 55 -9.35 5.41 -1.48
N GLN A 56 -9.91 4.97 -2.59
CA GLN A 56 -10.12 5.76 -3.79
C GLN A 56 -11.54 5.46 -4.28
N LYS A 57 -12.25 6.48 -4.76
CA LYS A 57 -13.60 6.33 -5.30
C LYS A 57 -13.65 5.25 -6.39
N GLY A 58 -14.64 4.37 -6.29
CA GLY A 58 -14.86 3.29 -7.26
C GLY A 58 -14.00 2.04 -7.03
N LEU A 59 -13.11 2.05 -6.04
CA LEU A 59 -12.27 0.92 -5.66
C LEU A 59 -12.60 0.45 -4.25
N PRO A 60 -12.47 -0.86 -3.95
CA PRO A 60 -12.46 -1.31 -2.56
C PRO A 60 -11.26 -0.70 -1.82
N PRO A 61 -11.35 -0.49 -0.50
CA PRO A 61 -10.19 -0.11 0.31
C PRO A 61 -9.01 -1.06 0.08
N PHE A 62 -7.81 -0.50 0.10
CA PHE A 62 -6.58 -1.24 -0.18
C PHE A 62 -5.49 -0.88 0.83
N GLN A 63 -4.61 -1.84 1.11
CA GLN A 63 -3.46 -1.65 1.97
C GLN A 63 -2.23 -1.25 1.16
N VAL A 64 -1.43 -0.34 1.70
CA VAL A 64 -0.11 -0.02 1.19
C VAL A 64 0.94 -0.32 2.26
N LYS A 65 1.97 -1.05 1.87
CA LYS A 65 3.14 -1.39 2.69
C LYS A 65 4.19 -0.27 2.60
N PHE A 66 4.77 0.10 3.73
CA PHE A 66 5.93 0.99 3.85
C PHE A 66 7.07 0.23 4.54
N GLU A 67 8.26 0.23 3.94
CA GLU A 67 9.45 -0.42 4.53
C GLU A 67 10.13 0.49 5.56
N SER A 68 9.99 1.80 5.38
CA SER A 68 10.41 2.82 6.33
C SER A 68 9.27 3.19 7.29
N ASN A 69 9.61 3.78 8.43
CA ASN A 69 8.62 4.38 9.31
C ASN A 69 8.04 5.65 8.65
N VAL A 70 6.72 5.77 8.63
CA VAL A 70 6.00 6.91 8.02
C VAL A 70 5.02 7.49 9.02
N THR A 71 4.80 8.80 8.97
CA THR A 71 3.78 9.45 9.80
C THR A 71 2.45 9.41 9.06
N LEU A 72 1.42 8.82 9.67
CA LEU A 72 0.07 8.87 9.11
C LEU A 72 -0.53 10.28 9.31
N PRO A 73 -1.21 10.83 8.29
CA PRO A 73 -2.00 12.04 8.47
C PRO A 73 -3.28 11.72 9.25
N ALA A 74 -4.10 12.74 9.49
CA ALA A 74 -5.43 12.52 10.06
C ALA A 74 -6.31 11.61 9.19
N TYR A 75 -7.29 10.97 9.83
CA TYR A 75 -8.30 10.18 9.15
C TYR A 75 -9.01 11.01 8.08
N MET A 76 -9.19 10.42 6.89
CA MET A 76 -9.79 11.04 5.70
C MET A 76 -9.00 12.23 5.13
N THR A 77 -7.73 12.41 5.51
CA THR A 77 -6.84 13.34 4.80
C THR A 77 -6.51 12.82 3.41
N MET A 78 -6.56 13.72 2.42
CA MET A 78 -6.15 13.43 1.06
C MET A 78 -4.63 13.35 0.96
N ILE A 79 -4.12 12.32 0.29
CA ILE A 79 -2.69 12.09 0.14
C ILE A 79 -2.28 11.80 -1.29
N GLU A 80 -0.98 11.98 -1.55
CA GLU A 80 -0.26 11.45 -2.71
C GLU A 80 0.84 10.50 -2.21
N PHE A 81 0.94 9.32 -2.82
CA PHE A 81 2.03 8.38 -2.52
C PHE A 81 3.31 8.77 -3.22
N GLU A 82 4.44 8.54 -2.53
CA GLU A 82 5.77 8.60 -3.12
C GLU A 82 6.15 7.22 -3.67
N ASN A 83 6.40 7.15 -4.98
CA ASN A 83 6.81 5.92 -5.67
C ASN A 83 5.88 4.73 -5.38
N LEU A 84 4.57 4.89 -5.59
CA LEU A 84 3.62 3.79 -5.45
C LEU A 84 3.94 2.68 -6.47
N GLN A 85 4.04 1.45 -5.99
CA GLN A 85 4.31 0.27 -6.79
C GLN A 85 3.34 -0.85 -6.41
N ALA A 86 3.09 -1.74 -7.37
CA ALA A 86 2.28 -2.92 -7.13
C ALA A 86 2.91 -4.18 -7.73
N CYS A 87 2.57 -5.33 -7.17
CA CYS A 87 2.80 -6.63 -7.76
C CYS A 87 1.55 -7.51 -7.64
N GLU A 88 1.48 -8.54 -8.49
CA GLU A 88 0.40 -9.50 -8.50
C GLU A 88 0.94 -10.84 -7.98
N VAL A 89 0.32 -11.40 -6.93
CA VAL A 89 0.67 -12.71 -6.39
C VAL A 89 -0.60 -13.53 -6.23
N GLY A 90 -0.70 -14.60 -7.03
CA GLY A 90 -1.93 -15.38 -7.15
C GLY A 90 -3.09 -14.50 -7.66
N PHE A 91 -4.16 -14.43 -6.88
CA PHE A 91 -5.35 -13.63 -7.20
C PHE A 91 -5.37 -12.26 -6.51
N ASN A 92 -4.29 -11.88 -5.83
CA ASN A 92 -4.20 -10.66 -5.04
C ASN A 92 -3.21 -9.66 -5.64
N VAL A 93 -3.52 -8.38 -5.48
CA VAL A 93 -2.64 -7.25 -5.80
C VAL A 93 -2.11 -6.68 -4.49
N TYR A 94 -0.79 -6.49 -4.41
CA TYR A 94 -0.12 -5.94 -3.24
C TYR A 94 0.54 -4.62 -3.61
N PHE A 95 0.38 -3.63 -2.74
CA PHE A 95 0.93 -2.29 -2.96
C PHE A 95 2.03 -1.99 -1.94
N LYS A 96 3.04 -1.25 -2.39
CA LYS A 96 4.02 -0.62 -1.53
C LYS A 96 4.31 0.80 -2.00
N ALA A 97 4.76 1.65 -1.09
CA ALA A 97 5.22 3.00 -1.40
C ALA A 97 6.42 3.34 -0.50
N ASP A 98 7.22 4.31 -0.93
CA ASP A 98 8.36 4.80 -0.15
C ASP A 98 7.89 5.77 0.95
N GLY A 99 6.78 6.46 0.71
CA GLY A 99 6.18 7.44 1.61
C GLY A 99 4.86 7.98 1.08
N MET A 100 4.38 9.05 1.71
CA MET A 100 3.21 9.81 1.26
C MET A 100 3.27 11.24 1.81
N LYS A 101 2.55 12.13 1.15
CA LYS A 101 2.39 13.53 1.55
C LYS A 101 0.92 13.94 1.51
N GLU A 102 0.54 14.85 2.39
CA GLU A 102 -0.80 15.46 2.36
C GLU A 102 -0.96 16.36 1.14
N VAL A 103 -2.14 16.31 0.52
CA VAL A 103 -2.56 17.22 -0.55
C VAL A 103 -3.48 18.27 0.06
N LYS A 104 -3.19 19.54 -0.18
CA LYS A 104 -3.97 20.70 0.30
C LYS A 104 -4.93 21.20 -0.76
#